data_AF-X0Z7U3-F1
#
_entry.id   AF-X0Z7U3-F1
#
_cell.length_a   1.000
_cell.length_b   1.000
_cell.length_c   1.000
_cell.angle_alpha   90.00
_cell.angle_beta   90.00
_cell.angle_gamma   90.00
#
_symmetry.space_group_name_H-M   'P 1'
#
loop_
_entity.id
_entity.type
_entity.pdbx_description
1 polymer ?
#
loop_
_entity_poly.entity_id
_entity_poly.type
_entity_poly.pdbx_seq_one_letter_code
_entity_poly.pdbx_strand_id
1 'polypeptide(L)'
;GTSCCDIAVERKDEIEEKLVAGICGQVDGSVIPGMIGLEAGQSAYGDVYAWFRDLLSWPVENLLSGILNKKEVNKAVDLIIPGLTEEAYRINPGESSLIALDWLNGRRTPYADQKLKGAILGVTLGTDAPKLFRVLVEATSFGAKAIVERFSQENIIINQVVAIGGIPKKSLLVMQILSDVLNMPVKVARSEQAVALGAAMFGAVVAGIYKSVEEAQKYMGSGFEATYYPDKENVLKKYAAEENLSGFAIQCWTAMQEEIGVSPCLSMGRLTDSGIMCACEVDIYGAITMAVQHLLTFKQDVPHFIDWTIQNQENENMLLAWHCGNAPISLKCKSCMPQINTHSVLGWQIGYDKSYGTAEFQL
;
A
#
# COMPACT_ATOMS: atom_id res chain seq x y z
N GLY A 1 -6.50 -12.81 6.17
CA GLY A 1 -7.60 -13.77 5.93
C GLY A 1 -8.88 -13.17 6.50
N THR A 2 -9.76 -13.99 7.08
CA THR A 2 -10.88 -13.53 7.94
C THR A 2 -10.34 -12.73 9.14
N SER A 3 -9.35 -13.30 9.83
CA SER A 3 -8.47 -12.62 10.78
C SER A 3 -7.06 -12.40 10.20
N CYS A 4 -6.18 -11.75 10.97
CA CYS A 4 -4.75 -11.65 10.67
C CYS A 4 -3.91 -12.33 11.76
N CYS A 5 -2.90 -13.09 11.34
CA CYS A 5 -1.85 -13.63 12.21
C CYS A 5 -0.54 -13.02 11.73
N ASP A 6 0.16 -12.37 12.66
CA ASP A 6 1.34 -11.58 12.39
C ASP A 6 2.53 -12.31 12.98
N ILE A 7 3.40 -12.83 12.11
CA ILE A 7 4.55 -13.63 12.50
C ILE A 7 5.82 -12.82 12.25
N ALA A 8 6.66 -12.72 13.28
CA ALA A 8 7.99 -12.13 13.21
C ALA A 8 9.03 -13.13 13.73
N VAL A 9 10.29 -12.89 13.39
CA VAL A 9 11.43 -13.64 13.90
C VAL A 9 12.52 -12.67 14.33
N GLU A 10 13.24 -13.02 15.40
CA GLU A 10 14.39 -12.26 15.88
C GLU A 10 15.52 -13.21 16.30
N ARG A 11 16.77 -12.75 16.23
CA ARG A 11 17.92 -13.50 16.69
C ARG A 11 17.93 -13.60 18.22
N LYS A 12 18.42 -14.72 18.74
CA LYS A 12 18.44 -15.00 20.18
C LYS A 12 19.30 -14.01 20.96
N ASP A 13 20.40 -13.56 20.37
CA ASP A 13 21.34 -12.60 20.96
C ASP A 13 20.75 -11.17 21.04
N GLU A 14 19.81 -10.81 20.18
CA GLU A 14 19.16 -9.49 20.18
C GLU A 14 18.03 -9.40 21.22
N ILE A 15 17.25 -10.48 21.38
CA ILE A 15 16.12 -10.53 22.31
C ILE A 15 16.52 -11.00 23.72
N GLU A 16 17.66 -11.68 23.84
CA GLU A 16 18.18 -12.27 25.08
C GLU A 16 17.10 -13.08 25.83
N GLU A 17 16.84 -12.77 27.11
CA GLU A 17 15.79 -13.37 27.94
C GLU A 17 14.49 -12.53 27.98
N LYS A 18 14.37 -11.48 27.17
CA LYS A 18 13.21 -10.57 27.23
C LYS A 18 11.98 -11.21 26.61
N LEU A 19 10.87 -11.14 27.33
CA LEU A 19 9.55 -11.53 26.84
C LEU A 19 8.80 -10.31 26.31
N VAL A 20 8.29 -10.40 25.09
CA VAL A 20 7.51 -9.33 24.46
C VAL A 20 6.11 -9.29 25.08
N ALA A 21 5.73 -8.17 25.68
CA ALA A 21 4.40 -8.03 26.27
C ALA A 21 3.30 -7.91 25.18
N GLY A 22 2.16 -8.56 25.40
CA GLY A 22 0.95 -8.33 24.61
C GLY A 22 0.83 -9.11 23.30
N ILE A 23 1.80 -9.95 22.97
CA ILE A 23 1.75 -10.86 21.82
C ILE A 23 1.17 -12.22 22.24
N CYS A 24 0.82 -13.06 21.26
CA CYS A 24 0.24 -14.38 21.47
C CYS A 24 1.25 -15.40 21.99
N GLY A 25 2.49 -15.35 21.48
CA GLY A 25 3.51 -16.32 21.81
C GLY A 25 4.91 -15.93 21.38
N GLN A 26 5.89 -16.41 22.12
CA GLN A 26 7.31 -16.26 21.87
C GLN A 26 7.97 -17.61 22.13
N VAL A 27 8.50 -18.26 21.09
CA VAL A 27 9.03 -19.63 21.19
C VAL A 27 10.27 -19.76 20.32
N ASP A 28 11.34 -20.33 20.89
CA ASP A 28 12.58 -20.63 20.20
C ASP A 28 12.38 -21.70 19.11
N GLY A 29 12.77 -21.37 17.88
CA GLY A 29 12.74 -22.29 16.74
C GLY A 29 11.34 -22.60 16.20
N SER A 30 10.31 -21.88 16.66
CA SER A 30 8.92 -22.15 16.25
C SER A 30 8.60 -21.73 14.81
N VAL A 31 9.37 -20.80 14.24
CA VAL A 31 9.17 -20.29 12.88
C VAL A 31 10.37 -20.61 12.00
N ILE A 32 11.58 -20.18 12.41
CA ILE A 32 12.84 -20.49 11.74
C ILE A 32 13.77 -21.15 12.75
N PRO A 33 14.36 -22.32 12.44
CA PRO A 33 15.35 -22.96 13.31
C PRO A 33 16.49 -22.00 13.67
N GLY A 34 16.77 -21.84 14.96
CA GLY A 34 17.82 -20.95 15.47
C GLY A 34 17.41 -19.49 15.70
N MET A 35 16.17 -19.11 15.39
CA MET A 35 15.62 -17.79 15.69
C MET A 35 14.44 -17.90 16.67
N ILE A 36 14.17 -16.83 17.41
CA ILE A 36 12.97 -16.74 18.25
C ILE A 36 11.79 -16.36 17.36
N GLY A 37 10.77 -17.22 17.31
CA GLY A 37 9.51 -16.94 16.63
C GLY A 37 8.56 -16.18 17.52
N LEU A 38 7.94 -15.14 16.98
CA LEU A 38 7.02 -14.24 17.66
C LEU A 38 5.69 -14.24 16.91
N GLU A 39 4.60 -14.47 17.65
CA GLU A 39 3.24 -14.48 17.10
C GLU A 39 2.40 -13.39 17.73
N ALA A 40 1.79 -12.56 16.90
CA ALA A 40 0.76 -11.58 17.25
C ALA A 40 -0.48 -11.80 16.36
N GLY A 41 -1.55 -11.04 16.60
CA GLY A 41 -2.66 -11.06 15.65
C GLY A 41 -3.75 -10.04 15.87
N GLN A 42 -4.55 -9.87 14.83
CA GLN A 42 -5.80 -9.10 14.83
C GLN A 42 -7.00 -10.05 14.77
N SER A 43 -7.95 -9.86 15.70
CA SER A 43 -9.12 -10.75 15.86
C SER A 43 -10.05 -10.76 14.64
N ALA A 44 -10.15 -9.64 13.93
CA ALA A 44 -10.91 -9.51 12.69
C ALA A 44 -10.11 -8.60 11.75
N TYR A 45 -10.01 -9.00 10.49
CA TYR A 45 -9.39 -8.19 9.44
C TYR A 45 -10.26 -8.25 8.19
N GLY A 46 -10.31 -9.40 7.52
CA GLY A 46 -11.26 -9.65 6.44
C GLY A 46 -12.70 -9.72 6.90
N ASP A 47 -12.95 -10.17 8.14
CA ASP A 47 -14.29 -10.23 8.71
C ASP A 47 -14.90 -8.84 8.89
N VAL A 48 -14.09 -7.80 9.07
CA VAL A 48 -14.56 -6.41 9.09
C VAL A 48 -15.18 -6.05 7.73
N TYR A 49 -14.51 -6.41 6.64
CA TYR A 49 -14.98 -6.14 5.28
C TYR A 49 -16.18 -7.02 4.91
N ALA A 50 -16.15 -8.30 5.31
CA ALA A 50 -17.28 -9.21 5.11
C ALA A 50 -18.53 -8.72 5.86
N TRP A 51 -18.38 -8.31 7.12
CA TRP A 51 -19.46 -7.72 7.91
C TRP A 51 -20.06 -6.49 7.23
N PHE A 52 -19.22 -5.59 6.73
CA PHE A 52 -19.70 -4.37 6.07
C PHE A 52 -20.43 -4.68 4.75
N ARG A 53 -19.91 -5.63 3.96
CA ARG A 53 -20.62 -6.15 2.78
C ARG A 53 -21.98 -6.71 3.17
N ASP A 54 -22.04 -7.54 4.20
CA ASP A 54 -23.26 -8.22 4.62
C ASP A 54 -24.31 -7.20 5.09
N LEU A 55 -23.89 -6.16 5.83
CA LEU A 55 -24.74 -5.03 6.22
C LEU A 55 -25.36 -4.33 5.01
N LEU A 56 -24.57 -4.09 3.96
CA LEU A 56 -25.03 -3.44 2.73
C LEU A 56 -25.82 -4.36 1.80
N SER A 57 -25.61 -5.68 1.90
CA SER A 57 -26.29 -6.67 1.07
C SER A 57 -27.75 -6.88 1.46
N TRP A 58 -28.11 -6.59 2.72
CA TRP A 58 -29.43 -6.89 3.26
C TRP A 58 -30.60 -6.38 2.39
N PRO A 59 -30.62 -5.13 1.89
CA PRO A 59 -31.72 -4.67 1.03
C PRO A 59 -31.78 -5.43 -0.30
N VAL A 60 -30.63 -5.78 -0.88
CA VAL A 60 -30.55 -6.53 -2.14
C VAL A 60 -31.09 -7.95 -1.96
N GLU A 61 -30.73 -8.59 -0.85
CA GLU A 61 -31.13 -9.95 -0.53
C GLU A 61 -32.61 -10.06 -0.12
N ASN A 62 -33.14 -9.05 0.57
CA ASN A 62 -34.47 -9.15 1.20
C ASN A 62 -35.55 -8.36 0.47
N LEU A 63 -35.23 -7.21 -0.12
CA LEU A 63 -36.22 -6.37 -0.79
C LEU A 63 -36.27 -6.62 -2.30
N LEU A 64 -35.16 -7.04 -2.90
CA LEU A 64 -35.08 -7.29 -4.34
C LEU A 64 -35.27 -8.77 -4.71
N SER A 65 -35.39 -9.69 -3.75
CA SER A 65 -35.55 -11.13 -4.02
C SER A 65 -36.85 -11.50 -4.75
N GLY A 66 -37.87 -10.65 -4.71
CA GLY A 66 -39.09 -10.80 -5.51
C GLY A 66 -39.02 -10.17 -6.91
N ILE A 67 -37.95 -9.43 -7.19
CA ILE A 67 -37.73 -8.70 -8.46
C ILE A 67 -36.59 -9.35 -9.27
N LEU A 68 -35.50 -9.69 -8.59
CA LEU A 68 -34.30 -10.31 -9.13
C LEU A 68 -34.29 -11.80 -8.80
N ASN A 69 -33.75 -12.60 -9.71
CA ASN A 69 -33.50 -14.00 -9.43
C ASN A 69 -32.27 -14.17 -8.51
N LYS A 70 -32.14 -15.36 -7.90
CA LYS A 70 -31.04 -15.66 -6.96
C LYS A 70 -29.64 -15.44 -7.55
N LYS A 71 -29.46 -15.67 -8.86
CA LYS A 71 -28.16 -15.47 -9.54
C LYS A 71 -27.81 -13.98 -9.67
N GLU A 72 -28.80 -13.15 -9.94
CA GLU A 72 -28.65 -11.69 -10.02
C GLU A 72 -28.35 -11.09 -8.64
N VAL A 73 -29.06 -11.54 -7.60
CA VAL A 73 -28.78 -11.14 -6.20
C VAL A 73 -27.34 -11.46 -5.82
N ASN A 74 -26.90 -12.72 -6.02
CA ASN A 74 -25.53 -13.12 -5.70
C ASN A 74 -24.50 -12.29 -6.46
N LYS A 75 -24.73 -12.05 -7.76
CA LYS A 75 -23.84 -11.23 -8.58
C LYS A 75 -23.77 -9.79 -8.04
N ALA A 76 -24.89 -9.21 -7.62
CA ALA A 76 -24.91 -7.86 -7.04
C ALA A 76 -24.13 -7.80 -5.73
N VAL A 77 -24.27 -8.79 -4.85
CA VAL A 77 -23.52 -8.88 -3.58
C VAL A 77 -22.02 -9.04 -3.82
N ASP A 78 -21.62 -9.87 -4.79
CA ASP A 78 -20.21 -10.08 -5.15
C ASP A 78 -19.53 -8.80 -5.69
N LEU A 79 -20.30 -7.85 -6.23
CA LEU A 79 -19.81 -6.58 -6.74
C LEU A 79 -19.65 -5.49 -5.67
N ILE A 80 -20.20 -5.67 -4.46
CA ILE A 80 -20.18 -4.64 -3.40
C ILE A 80 -18.74 -4.28 -3.02
N ILE A 81 -17.93 -5.25 -2.58
CA ILE A 81 -16.54 -4.96 -2.13
C ILE A 81 -15.67 -4.42 -3.27
N PRO A 82 -15.67 -4.99 -4.50
CA PRO A 82 -14.93 -4.40 -5.62
C PRO A 82 -15.34 -2.96 -5.92
N GLY A 83 -16.65 -2.68 -5.99
CA GLY A 83 -17.14 -1.31 -6.25
C GLY A 83 -16.79 -0.34 -5.14
N LEU A 84 -16.94 -0.74 -3.87
CA LEU A 84 -16.50 0.06 -2.74
C LEU A 84 -14.99 0.31 -2.75
N THR A 85 -14.19 -0.68 -3.15
CA THR A 85 -12.73 -0.54 -3.24
C THR A 85 -12.34 0.50 -4.28
N GLU A 86 -12.98 0.50 -5.45
CA GLU A 86 -12.71 1.47 -6.51
C GLU A 86 -13.06 2.90 -6.08
N GLU A 87 -14.26 3.11 -5.53
CA GLU A 87 -14.68 4.44 -5.06
C GLU A 87 -13.87 4.90 -3.85
N ALA A 88 -13.59 4.00 -2.90
CA ALA A 88 -12.79 4.33 -1.72
C ALA A 88 -11.36 4.70 -2.09
N TYR A 89 -10.77 4.13 -3.14
CA TYR A 89 -9.42 4.47 -3.59
C TYR A 89 -9.30 5.93 -4.05
N ARG A 90 -10.37 6.52 -4.60
CA ARG A 90 -10.38 7.91 -5.08
C ARG A 90 -10.45 8.95 -3.97
N ILE A 91 -10.83 8.55 -2.76
CA ILE A 91 -10.94 9.46 -1.61
C ILE A 91 -9.53 9.89 -1.17
N ASN A 92 -9.29 11.17 -0.93
CA ASN A 92 -8.02 11.61 -0.38
C ASN A 92 -7.97 11.26 1.13
N PRO A 93 -6.87 10.68 1.66
CA PRO A 93 -6.76 10.42 3.11
C PRO A 93 -7.05 11.65 3.98
N GLY A 94 -6.73 12.87 3.50
CA GLY A 94 -6.97 14.11 4.23
C GLY A 94 -8.42 14.60 4.23
N GLU A 95 -9.30 14.06 3.39
CA GLU A 95 -10.70 14.50 3.25
C GLU A 95 -11.67 13.77 4.19
N SER A 96 -11.29 12.60 4.69
CA SER A 96 -12.15 11.82 5.58
C SER A 96 -11.96 12.26 7.03
N SER A 97 -12.97 12.91 7.60
CA SER A 97 -13.04 13.19 9.05
C SER A 97 -13.52 11.98 9.87
N LEU A 98 -13.75 10.84 9.22
CA LEU A 98 -14.18 9.61 9.88
C LEU A 98 -13.00 8.93 10.57
N ILE A 99 -13.27 8.37 11.74
CA ILE A 99 -12.34 7.52 12.47
C ILE A 99 -13.08 6.26 12.90
N ALA A 100 -12.45 5.10 12.81
CA ALA A 100 -13.04 3.85 13.24
C ALA A 100 -12.11 3.04 14.15
N LEU A 101 -12.72 2.20 15.00
CA LEU A 101 -12.06 1.16 15.79
C LEU A 101 -12.43 -0.21 15.21
N ASP A 102 -11.41 -1.02 14.89
CA ASP A 102 -11.55 -2.34 14.23
C ASP A 102 -11.97 -3.47 15.18
N TRP A 103 -12.32 -3.17 16.44
CA TRP A 103 -12.59 -4.14 17.49
C TRP A 103 -13.98 -4.81 17.40
N LEU A 104 -14.49 -5.03 16.19
CA LEU A 104 -15.78 -5.68 15.95
C LEU A 104 -15.85 -7.09 16.55
N ASN A 105 -14.69 -7.76 16.67
CA ASN A 105 -14.53 -9.06 17.31
C ASN A 105 -13.57 -8.99 18.52
N GLY A 106 -13.62 -7.89 19.26
CA GLY A 106 -12.67 -7.61 20.34
C GLY A 106 -11.25 -7.36 19.84
N ARG A 107 -10.27 -7.39 20.74
CA ARG A 107 -8.86 -7.16 20.44
C ARG A 107 -8.00 -8.30 20.98
N ARG A 108 -6.99 -8.72 20.19
CA ARG A 108 -6.00 -9.75 20.57
C ARG A 108 -4.67 -9.10 20.95
N THR A 109 -3.97 -8.48 20.02
CA THR A 109 -2.71 -7.76 20.27
C THR A 109 -2.90 -6.25 20.11
N PRO A 110 -2.16 -5.39 20.85
CA PRO A 110 -1.25 -5.64 21.98
C PRO A 110 -1.93 -5.85 23.34
N TYR A 111 -3.21 -5.46 23.49
CA TYR A 111 -3.92 -5.58 24.75
C TYR A 111 -5.14 -6.47 24.54
N ALA A 112 -5.02 -7.72 24.96
CA ALA A 112 -6.06 -8.71 24.76
C ALA A 112 -7.30 -8.36 25.60
N ASP A 113 -8.38 -8.00 24.92
CA ASP A 113 -9.70 -7.81 25.53
C ASP A 113 -10.80 -8.13 24.51
N GLN A 114 -11.51 -9.23 24.77
CA GLN A 114 -12.60 -9.72 23.93
C GLN A 114 -13.91 -8.95 24.12
N LYS A 115 -14.00 -8.13 25.18
CA LYS A 115 -15.22 -7.36 25.49
C LYS A 115 -15.31 -6.06 24.68
N LEU A 116 -14.18 -5.60 24.12
CA LEU A 116 -14.13 -4.42 23.28
C LEU A 116 -15.07 -4.54 22.07
N LYS A 117 -15.51 -3.37 21.60
CA LYS A 117 -16.44 -3.20 20.48
C LYS A 117 -15.88 -2.19 19.49
N GLY A 118 -16.23 -2.35 18.22
CA GLY A 118 -15.91 -1.35 17.20
C GLY A 118 -16.73 -0.07 17.39
N ALA A 119 -16.23 1.00 16.81
CA ALA A 119 -16.87 2.31 16.80
C ALA A 119 -16.57 3.00 15.47
N ILE A 120 -17.48 3.87 15.03
CA ILE A 120 -17.25 4.79 13.91
C ILE A 120 -17.65 6.18 14.40
N LEU A 121 -16.73 7.13 14.30
CA LEU A 121 -16.86 8.50 14.76
C LEU A 121 -16.76 9.46 13.57
N GLY A 122 -17.35 10.66 13.71
CA GLY A 122 -17.33 11.69 12.67
C GLY A 122 -18.41 11.53 11.59
N VAL A 123 -19.39 10.66 11.78
CA VAL A 123 -20.50 10.46 10.82
C VAL A 123 -21.31 11.74 10.67
N THR A 124 -21.54 12.15 9.43
CA THR A 124 -22.38 13.29 9.05
C THR A 124 -23.42 12.87 8.02
N LEU A 125 -24.34 13.76 7.64
CA LEU A 125 -25.28 13.50 6.54
C LEU A 125 -24.61 13.32 5.18
N GLY A 126 -23.34 13.74 5.03
CA GLY A 126 -22.54 13.53 3.82
C GLY A 126 -21.68 12.25 3.84
N THR A 127 -21.82 11.41 4.87
CA THR A 127 -21.12 10.13 4.96
C THR A 127 -21.83 9.08 4.10
N ASP A 128 -21.07 8.42 3.23
CA ASP A 128 -21.55 7.40 2.29
C ASP A 128 -20.84 6.04 2.51
N ALA A 129 -21.26 5.02 1.77
CA ALA A 129 -20.71 3.68 1.90
C ALA A 129 -19.22 3.57 1.53
N PRO A 130 -18.71 4.21 0.46
CA PRO A 130 -17.27 4.24 0.18
C PRO A 130 -16.43 4.85 1.30
N LYS A 131 -16.86 5.98 1.89
CA LYS A 131 -16.14 6.60 3.03
C LYS A 131 -16.12 5.69 4.26
N LEU A 132 -17.25 5.03 4.55
CA LEU A 132 -17.32 4.05 5.64
C LEU A 132 -16.44 2.83 5.38
N PHE A 133 -16.39 2.33 4.14
CA PHE A 133 -15.50 1.23 3.80
C PHE A 133 -14.03 1.63 3.96
N ARG A 134 -13.66 2.82 3.46
CA ARG A 134 -12.30 3.34 3.59
C ARG A 134 -11.84 3.44 5.03
N VAL A 135 -12.63 4.04 5.91
CA VAL A 135 -12.25 4.20 7.32
C VAL A 135 -12.12 2.85 8.04
N LEU A 136 -12.88 1.82 7.64
CA LEU A 136 -12.70 0.46 8.15
C LEU A 136 -11.37 -0.16 7.67
N VAL A 137 -10.98 0.06 6.41
CA VAL A 137 -9.66 -0.37 5.89
C VAL A 137 -8.52 0.34 6.64
N GLU A 138 -8.65 1.65 6.85
CA GLU A 138 -7.69 2.44 7.64
C GLU A 138 -7.63 1.93 9.08
N ALA A 139 -8.76 1.67 9.74
CA ALA A 139 -8.81 1.16 11.10
C ALA A 139 -8.12 -0.19 11.26
N THR A 140 -8.33 -1.14 10.34
CA THR A 140 -7.61 -2.43 10.39
C THR A 140 -6.11 -2.26 10.14
N SER A 141 -5.70 -1.31 9.29
CA SER A 141 -4.28 -0.97 9.08
C SER A 141 -3.65 -0.32 10.31
N PHE A 142 -4.38 0.54 11.02
CA PHE A 142 -3.95 1.07 12.33
C PHE A 142 -3.89 -0.01 13.41
N GLY A 143 -4.76 -1.01 13.35
CA GLY A 143 -4.66 -2.20 14.19
C GLY A 143 -3.34 -2.95 13.95
N ALA A 144 -2.94 -3.15 12.69
CA ALA A 144 -1.64 -3.71 12.34
C ALA A 144 -0.47 -2.83 12.80
N LYS A 145 -0.59 -1.50 12.67
CA LYS A 145 0.40 -0.54 13.18
C LYS A 145 0.59 -0.66 14.69
N ALA A 146 -0.49 -0.81 15.45
CA ALA A 146 -0.40 -0.99 16.89
C ALA A 146 0.36 -2.28 17.28
N ILE A 147 0.35 -3.32 16.42
CA ILE A 147 1.15 -4.53 16.61
C ILE A 147 2.63 -4.23 16.32
N VAL A 148 2.93 -3.56 15.21
CA VAL A 148 4.31 -3.14 14.87
C VAL A 148 4.90 -2.23 15.97
N GLU A 149 4.13 -1.26 16.45
CA GLU A 149 4.54 -0.37 17.54
C GLU A 149 4.79 -1.13 18.85
N ARG A 150 3.99 -2.18 19.13
CA ARG A 150 4.22 -3.05 20.30
C ARG A 150 5.57 -3.77 20.22
N PHE A 151 5.94 -4.27 19.04
CA PHE A 151 7.27 -4.84 18.81
C PHE A 151 8.37 -3.78 18.96
N SER A 152 8.17 -2.60 18.37
CA SER A 152 9.14 -1.50 18.45
C SER A 152 9.38 -1.01 19.88
N GLN A 153 8.34 -1.00 20.74
CA GLN A 153 8.45 -0.68 22.17
C GLN A 153 9.34 -1.68 22.93
N GLU A 154 9.48 -2.91 22.42
CA GLU A 154 10.37 -3.93 22.96
C GLU A 154 11.73 -4.00 22.21
N ASN A 155 12.04 -2.98 21.40
CA ASN A 155 13.24 -2.86 20.56
C ASN A 155 13.33 -3.89 19.42
N ILE A 156 12.20 -4.47 19.02
CA ILE A 156 12.13 -5.37 17.86
C ILE A 156 11.71 -4.56 16.65
N ILE A 157 12.64 -4.42 15.70
CA ILE A 157 12.47 -3.53 14.55
C ILE A 157 11.85 -4.31 13.39
N ILE A 158 10.67 -3.88 12.95
CA ILE A 158 9.99 -4.41 11.76
C ILE A 158 10.20 -3.43 10.60
N ASN A 159 10.94 -3.85 9.57
CA ASN A 159 11.28 -3.01 8.43
C ASN A 159 10.47 -3.30 7.16
N GLN A 160 9.76 -4.42 7.13
CA GLN A 160 9.02 -4.89 5.96
C GLN A 160 7.96 -5.90 6.37
N VAL A 161 6.82 -5.87 5.67
CA VAL A 161 5.76 -6.85 5.83
C VAL A 161 5.68 -7.73 4.58
N VAL A 162 5.50 -9.04 4.80
CA VAL A 162 5.14 -9.99 3.74
C VAL A 162 3.70 -10.44 3.97
N ALA A 163 2.83 -10.11 3.03
CA ALA A 163 1.41 -10.42 3.09
C ALA A 163 1.08 -11.65 2.24
N ILE A 164 0.29 -12.55 2.82
CA ILE A 164 -0.23 -13.76 2.15
C ILE A 164 -1.75 -13.88 2.33
N GLY A 165 -2.37 -14.67 1.46
CA GLY A 165 -3.81 -14.98 1.52
C GLY A 165 -4.66 -14.16 0.56
N GLY A 166 -5.98 -14.31 0.67
CA GLY A 166 -6.91 -13.81 -0.35
C GLY A 166 -7.03 -12.29 -0.44
N ILE A 167 -6.89 -11.55 0.67
CA ILE A 167 -7.03 -10.08 0.67
C ILE A 167 -5.87 -9.39 -0.06
N PRO A 168 -4.60 -9.69 0.26
CA PRO A 168 -3.45 -9.10 -0.44
C PRO A 168 -3.49 -9.26 -1.97
N LYS A 169 -4.07 -10.37 -2.45
CA LYS A 169 -4.21 -10.66 -3.88
C LYS A 169 -5.38 -9.95 -4.55
N LYS A 170 -6.39 -9.51 -3.78
CA LYS A 170 -7.67 -9.02 -4.31
C LYS A 170 -7.88 -7.51 -4.14
N SER A 171 -7.20 -6.87 -3.19
CA SER A 171 -7.43 -5.45 -2.90
C SER A 171 -6.14 -4.66 -2.85
N LEU A 172 -5.92 -3.88 -3.92
CA LEU A 172 -4.84 -2.89 -4.02
C LEU A 172 -4.97 -1.83 -2.92
N LEU A 173 -6.20 -1.35 -2.65
CA LEU A 173 -6.48 -0.33 -1.64
C LEU A 173 -5.99 -0.74 -0.26
N VAL A 174 -6.33 -1.95 0.19
CA VAL A 174 -5.96 -2.43 1.53
C VAL A 174 -4.45 -2.53 1.67
N MET A 175 -3.75 -3.02 0.64
CA MET A 175 -2.29 -3.14 0.67
C MET A 175 -1.58 -1.78 0.62
N GLN A 176 -2.10 -0.83 -0.17
CA GLN A 176 -1.55 0.51 -0.22
C GLN A 176 -1.75 1.25 1.10
N ILE A 177 -2.96 1.24 1.67
CA ILE A 177 -3.24 1.89 2.97
C ILE A 177 -2.40 1.23 4.08
N LEU A 178 -2.26 -0.10 4.07
CA LEU A 178 -1.40 -0.79 5.03
C LEU A 178 0.05 -0.31 4.92
N SER A 179 0.59 -0.20 3.70
CA SER A 179 1.94 0.31 3.45
C SER A 179 2.10 1.76 3.94
N ASP A 180 1.14 2.63 3.60
CA ASP A 180 1.12 4.04 4.01
C ASP A 180 1.08 4.20 5.53
N VAL A 181 0.20 3.45 6.21
CA VAL A 181 -0.01 3.52 7.66
C VAL A 181 1.21 2.99 8.43
N LEU A 182 1.77 1.87 7.97
CA LEU A 182 2.98 1.27 8.56
C LEU A 182 4.26 2.03 8.19
N ASN A 183 4.22 2.86 7.14
CA ASN A 183 5.37 3.55 6.57
C ASN A 183 6.53 2.60 6.22
N MET A 184 6.20 1.42 5.66
CA MET A 184 7.20 0.43 5.21
C MET A 184 6.68 -0.38 4.03
N PRO A 185 7.56 -1.00 3.22
CA PRO A 185 7.12 -1.80 2.09
C PRO A 185 6.30 -3.03 2.51
N VAL A 186 5.20 -3.29 1.79
CA VAL A 186 4.37 -4.48 1.92
C VAL A 186 4.52 -5.32 0.66
N LYS A 187 5.07 -6.54 0.80
CA LYS A 187 5.27 -7.47 -0.33
C LYS A 187 4.18 -8.53 -0.34
N VAL A 188 3.65 -8.84 -1.52
CA VAL A 188 2.63 -9.90 -1.69
C VAL A 188 3.27 -11.14 -2.28
N ALA A 189 3.15 -12.26 -1.58
CA ALA A 189 3.69 -13.53 -2.04
C ALA A 189 3.00 -14.01 -3.32
N ARG A 190 3.79 -14.48 -4.29
CA ARG A 190 3.26 -14.99 -5.57
C ARG A 190 2.44 -16.27 -5.40
N SER A 191 2.85 -17.17 -4.50
CA SER A 191 2.16 -18.44 -4.30
C SER A 191 0.73 -18.24 -3.79
N GLU A 192 -0.25 -18.84 -4.47
CA GLU A 192 -1.64 -18.88 -4.01
C GLU A 192 -1.82 -19.80 -2.80
N GLN A 193 -0.94 -20.80 -2.67
CA GLN A 193 -0.97 -21.82 -1.61
C GLN A 193 0.32 -21.75 -0.79
N ALA A 194 0.65 -20.56 -0.29
CA ALA A 194 1.90 -20.30 0.45
C ALA A 194 2.09 -21.26 1.64
N VAL A 195 1.00 -21.58 2.36
CA VAL A 195 1.03 -22.52 3.50
C VAL A 195 1.36 -23.95 3.05
N ALA A 196 0.70 -24.43 1.99
CA ALA A 196 0.98 -25.77 1.45
C ALA A 196 2.39 -25.87 0.86
N LEU A 197 2.87 -24.79 0.22
CA LEU A 197 4.24 -24.69 -0.27
C LEU A 197 5.26 -24.79 0.87
N GLY A 198 5.01 -24.11 2.00
CA GLY A 198 5.84 -24.24 3.19
C GLY A 198 5.90 -25.67 3.73
N ALA A 199 4.75 -26.35 3.83
CA ALA A 199 4.71 -27.76 4.23
C ALA A 199 5.49 -28.67 3.27
N ALA A 200 5.40 -28.43 1.97
CA ALA A 200 6.17 -29.17 0.96
C ALA A 200 7.69 -28.95 1.10
N MET A 201 8.13 -27.73 1.46
CA MET A 201 9.55 -27.46 1.72
C MET A 201 10.07 -28.29 2.89
N PHE A 202 9.33 -28.35 4.01
CA PHE A 202 9.70 -29.22 5.13
C PHE A 202 9.73 -30.71 4.73
N GLY A 203 8.74 -31.17 3.96
CA GLY A 203 8.73 -32.54 3.43
C GLY A 203 9.95 -32.85 2.57
N ALA A 204 10.38 -31.90 1.72
CA ALA A 204 11.56 -32.06 0.87
C ALA A 204 12.88 -32.14 1.68
N VAL A 205 12.98 -31.39 2.78
CA VAL A 205 14.13 -31.47 3.70
C VAL A 205 14.16 -32.84 4.38
N VAL A 206 13.03 -33.30 4.93
CA VAL A 206 12.95 -34.62 5.58
C VAL A 206 13.21 -35.76 4.58
N ALA A 207 12.81 -35.61 3.32
CA ALA A 207 13.10 -36.56 2.25
C ALA A 207 14.57 -36.54 1.78
N GLY A 208 15.40 -35.63 2.29
CA GLY A 208 16.81 -35.50 1.92
C GLY A 208 17.06 -34.87 0.56
N ILE A 209 16.05 -34.24 -0.06
CA ILE A 209 16.18 -33.51 -1.34
C ILE A 209 16.98 -32.23 -1.13
N TYR A 210 16.73 -31.53 -0.01
CA TYR A 210 17.48 -30.36 0.43
C TYR A 210 18.04 -30.59 1.84
N LYS A 211 19.18 -29.97 2.14
CA LYS A 211 19.89 -30.12 3.42
C LYS A 211 19.26 -29.30 4.54
N SER A 212 18.58 -28.21 4.22
CA SER A 212 17.95 -27.31 5.19
C SER A 212 16.73 -26.60 4.61
N VAL A 213 15.94 -25.99 5.49
CA VAL A 213 14.74 -25.23 5.10
C VAL A 213 15.12 -24.01 4.26
N GLU A 214 16.24 -23.36 4.58
CA GLU A 214 16.75 -22.20 3.83
C GLU A 214 17.14 -22.59 2.40
N GLU A 215 17.76 -23.77 2.22
CA GLU A 215 18.06 -24.30 0.90
C GLU A 215 16.77 -24.60 0.12
N ALA A 216 15.79 -25.26 0.77
CA ALA A 216 14.48 -25.52 0.16
C ALA A 216 13.77 -24.21 -0.24
N GLN A 217 13.78 -23.18 0.62
CA GLN A 217 13.21 -21.86 0.34
C GLN A 217 13.86 -21.19 -0.86
N LYS A 218 15.18 -21.29 -1.01
CA LYS A 218 15.93 -20.71 -2.13
C LYS A 218 15.49 -21.29 -3.48
N TYR A 219 15.24 -22.60 -3.55
CA TYR A 219 14.92 -23.29 -4.81
C TYR A 219 13.41 -23.46 -5.07
N MET A 220 12.60 -23.58 -4.02
CA MET A 220 11.15 -23.79 -4.11
C MET A 220 10.35 -22.49 -3.91
N GLY A 221 10.98 -21.41 -3.47
CA GLY A 221 10.32 -20.13 -3.20
C GLY A 221 9.71 -19.51 -4.46
N SER A 222 8.47 -19.02 -4.35
CA SER A 222 7.74 -18.42 -5.47
C SER A 222 8.09 -16.95 -5.74
N GLY A 223 8.84 -16.32 -4.84
CA GLY A 223 9.06 -14.87 -4.83
C GLY A 223 7.76 -14.08 -4.60
N PHE A 224 7.81 -12.81 -5.02
CA PHE A 224 6.71 -11.85 -4.85
C PHE A 224 6.06 -11.53 -6.20
N GLU A 225 4.76 -11.20 -6.18
CA GLU A 225 4.01 -10.75 -7.35
C GLU A 225 3.81 -9.23 -7.37
N ALA A 226 3.76 -8.59 -6.19
CA ALA A 226 3.62 -7.15 -6.04
C ALA A 226 4.37 -6.65 -4.81
N THR A 227 4.78 -5.39 -4.84
CA THR A 227 5.30 -4.66 -3.66
C THR A 227 4.65 -3.28 -3.62
N TYR A 228 4.08 -2.93 -2.47
CA TYR A 228 3.44 -1.65 -2.21
C TYR A 228 4.36 -0.81 -1.33
N TYR A 229 4.57 0.43 -1.72
CA TYR A 229 5.45 1.36 -1.03
C TYR A 229 4.65 2.52 -0.47
N PRO A 230 5.05 3.08 0.69
CA PRO A 230 4.35 4.20 1.28
C PRO A 230 4.28 5.40 0.33
N ASP A 231 3.09 5.99 0.22
CA ASP A 231 2.82 7.27 -0.45
C ASP A 231 3.21 8.42 0.50
N LYS A 232 4.48 8.81 0.45
CA LYS A 232 5.04 9.86 1.32
C LYS A 232 4.56 11.25 0.92
N GLU A 233 4.07 11.40 -0.30
CA GLU A 233 3.52 12.63 -0.86
C GLU A 233 2.07 12.93 -0.42
N ASN A 234 1.43 12.04 0.34
CA ASN A 234 0.11 12.31 0.95
C ASN A 234 0.08 13.61 1.78
N VAL A 235 1.21 14.00 2.40
CA VAL A 235 1.33 15.30 3.10
C VAL A 235 1.18 16.47 2.13
N LEU A 236 1.78 16.38 0.94
CA LEU A 236 1.67 17.40 -0.10
C LEU A 236 0.25 17.46 -0.69
N LYS A 237 -0.41 16.30 -0.86
CA LYS A 237 -1.83 16.26 -1.27
C LYS A 237 -2.73 16.94 -0.26
N LYS A 238 -2.50 16.70 1.04
CA LYS A 238 -3.24 17.36 2.12
C LYS A 238 -3.00 18.87 2.10
N TYR A 239 -1.75 19.31 2.02
CA TYR A 239 -1.41 20.73 1.96
C TYR A 239 -2.04 21.41 0.74
N ALA A 240 -2.03 20.75 -0.42
CA ALA A 240 -2.72 21.25 -1.61
C ALA A 240 -4.23 21.43 -1.39
N ALA A 241 -4.89 20.49 -0.72
CA ALA A 241 -6.31 20.59 -0.42
C ALA A 241 -6.62 21.72 0.57
N GLU A 242 -5.84 21.86 1.64
CA GLU A 242 -6.01 22.88 2.67
C GLU A 242 -5.81 24.31 2.12
N GLU A 243 -4.82 24.49 1.27
CA GLU A 243 -4.47 25.79 0.66
C GLU A 243 -5.14 26.01 -0.71
N ASN A 244 -6.00 25.07 -1.15
CA ASN A 244 -6.69 25.10 -2.44
C ASN A 244 -5.75 25.29 -3.65
N LEU A 245 -4.65 24.53 -3.68
CA LEU A 245 -3.62 24.57 -4.70
C LEU A 245 -3.92 23.61 -5.86
N SER A 246 -3.62 24.04 -7.09
CA SER A 246 -3.77 23.21 -8.31
C SER A 246 -2.47 22.53 -8.75
N GLY A 247 -1.34 22.84 -8.11
CA GLY A 247 -0.04 22.34 -8.50
C GLY A 247 1.10 22.90 -7.65
N PHE A 248 2.30 22.35 -7.85
CA PHE A 248 3.52 22.73 -7.16
C PHE A 248 4.69 22.87 -8.14
N ALA A 249 5.60 23.80 -7.82
CA ALA A 249 6.98 23.75 -8.30
C ALA A 249 7.84 23.31 -7.11
N ILE A 250 8.39 22.10 -7.17
CA ILE A 250 9.02 21.42 -6.03
C ILE A 250 10.53 21.39 -6.24
N GLN A 251 11.29 21.71 -5.19
CA GLN A 251 12.74 21.56 -5.19
C GLN A 251 13.11 20.08 -5.42
N CYS A 252 13.58 19.77 -6.62
CA CYS A 252 13.68 18.39 -7.12
C CYS A 252 15.09 17.77 -7.01
N TRP A 253 16.03 18.47 -6.38
CA TRP A 253 17.35 17.95 -5.99
C TRP A 253 17.29 17.13 -4.71
N THR A 254 18.27 17.19 -3.81
CA THR A 254 18.42 16.23 -2.71
C THR A 254 17.45 16.42 -1.54
N ALA A 255 16.69 17.52 -1.49
CA ALA A 255 15.88 17.88 -0.33
C ALA A 255 14.86 16.79 0.07
N MET A 256 14.06 16.27 -0.88
CA MET A 256 13.08 15.23 -0.56
C MET A 256 13.75 13.89 -0.22
N GLN A 257 14.89 13.60 -0.82
CA GLN A 257 15.66 12.38 -0.60
C GLN A 257 16.31 12.38 0.78
N GLU A 258 16.79 13.54 1.23
CA GLU A 258 17.39 13.70 2.55
C GLU A 258 16.34 13.66 3.66
N GLU A 259 15.17 14.29 3.44
CA GLU A 259 14.12 14.39 4.47
C GLU A 259 13.22 13.15 4.51
N ILE A 260 12.77 12.65 3.35
CA ILE A 260 11.78 11.57 3.26
C ILE A 260 12.28 10.37 2.45
N GLY A 261 13.53 10.34 1.97
CA GLY A 261 14.13 9.16 1.34
C GLY A 261 13.51 8.76 -0.01
N VAL A 262 12.81 9.67 -0.68
CA VAL A 262 12.13 9.41 -1.95
C VAL A 262 12.58 10.42 -3.01
N SER A 263 12.86 9.92 -4.21
CA SER A 263 13.18 10.74 -5.37
C SER A 263 11.94 11.56 -5.80
N PRO A 264 12.12 12.87 -6.05
CA PRO A 264 11.05 13.79 -6.41
C PRO A 264 10.27 13.36 -7.64
N CYS A 265 10.90 12.70 -8.61
CA CYS A 265 10.27 12.34 -9.87
C CYS A 265 9.05 11.44 -9.69
N LEU A 266 9.14 10.40 -8.85
CA LEU A 266 8.00 9.54 -8.53
C LEU A 266 6.90 10.31 -7.79
N SER A 267 7.28 11.10 -6.79
CA SER A 267 6.32 11.86 -5.97
C SER A 267 5.56 12.87 -6.83
N MET A 268 6.27 13.63 -7.67
CA MET A 268 5.68 14.59 -8.59
C MET A 268 4.80 13.91 -9.65
N GLY A 269 5.20 12.73 -10.17
CA GLY A 269 4.37 11.94 -11.09
C GLY A 269 3.06 11.49 -10.45
N ARG A 270 3.11 11.01 -9.20
CA ARG A 270 1.93 10.56 -8.43
C ARG A 270 1.03 11.72 -7.98
N LEU A 271 1.61 12.89 -7.69
CA LEU A 271 0.84 14.12 -7.46
C LEU A 271 0.10 14.52 -8.74
N THR A 272 0.77 14.48 -9.88
CA THR A 272 0.15 14.77 -11.19
C THR A 272 -0.95 13.75 -11.53
N ASP A 273 -0.76 12.45 -11.25
CA ASP A 273 -1.81 11.41 -11.34
C ASP A 273 -3.06 11.76 -10.51
N SER A 274 -2.89 12.46 -9.38
CA SER A 274 -3.99 12.90 -8.52
C SER A 274 -4.61 14.24 -8.93
N GLY A 275 -4.17 14.83 -10.04
CA GLY A 275 -4.67 16.12 -10.54
C GLY A 275 -3.94 17.34 -9.97
N ILE A 276 -2.84 17.14 -9.23
CA ILE A 276 -1.99 18.21 -8.68
C ILE A 276 -0.74 18.32 -9.54
N MET A 277 -0.69 19.30 -10.43
CA MET A 277 0.36 19.38 -11.45
C MET A 277 1.70 19.77 -10.84
N CYS A 278 2.71 18.91 -10.98
CA CYS A 278 4.00 19.12 -10.34
C CYS A 278 5.16 19.17 -11.34
N ALA A 279 6.00 20.20 -11.20
CA ALA A 279 7.26 20.36 -11.93
C ALA A 279 8.41 20.68 -10.96
N CYS A 280 9.65 20.66 -11.46
CA CYS A 280 10.82 21.11 -10.70
C CYS A 280 10.74 22.61 -10.37
N GLU A 281 11.50 23.06 -9.37
CA GLU A 281 11.47 24.43 -8.83
C GLU A 281 11.80 25.53 -9.86
N VAL A 282 12.55 25.16 -10.90
CA VAL A 282 12.96 26.04 -12.00
C VAL A 282 12.05 25.92 -13.23
N ASP A 283 11.02 25.06 -13.19
CA ASP A 283 10.07 24.82 -14.28
C ASP A 283 8.62 25.19 -13.91
N ILE A 284 8.43 26.42 -13.45
CA ILE A 284 7.11 26.94 -13.11
C ILE A 284 6.18 26.95 -14.34
N TYR A 285 6.72 27.24 -15.53
CA TYR A 285 5.94 27.30 -16.77
C TYR A 285 5.46 25.91 -17.22
N GLY A 286 6.25 24.85 -17.03
CA GLY A 286 5.81 23.48 -17.26
C GLY A 286 4.63 23.10 -16.36
N ALA A 287 4.70 23.43 -15.05
CA ALA A 287 3.58 23.20 -14.13
C ALA A 287 2.30 23.93 -14.55
N ILE A 288 2.40 25.22 -14.94
CA ILE A 288 1.26 26.01 -15.43
C ILE A 288 0.70 25.41 -16.72
N THR A 289 1.56 25.00 -17.65
CA THR A 289 1.17 24.40 -18.93
C THR A 289 0.40 23.10 -18.72
N MET A 290 0.90 22.22 -17.85
CA MET A 290 0.20 20.99 -17.47
C MET A 290 -1.15 21.29 -16.80
N ALA A 291 -1.24 22.31 -15.94
CA ALA A 291 -2.52 22.70 -15.33
C ALA A 291 -3.53 23.16 -16.37
N VAL A 292 -3.11 23.95 -17.36
CA VAL A 292 -3.96 24.34 -18.49
C VAL A 292 -4.40 23.12 -19.30
N GLN A 293 -3.48 22.21 -19.64
CA GLN A 293 -3.80 20.97 -20.38
C GLN A 293 -4.82 20.10 -19.63
N HIS A 294 -4.60 19.86 -18.34
CA HIS A 294 -5.49 19.06 -17.50
C HIS A 294 -6.89 19.70 -17.40
N LEU A 295 -6.98 21.03 -17.31
CA LEU A 295 -8.27 21.73 -17.32
C LEU A 295 -8.98 21.66 -18.69
N LEU A 296 -8.23 21.75 -19.80
CA LEU A 296 -8.77 21.64 -21.15
C LEU A 296 -9.36 20.25 -21.45
N THR A 297 -8.86 19.21 -20.79
CA THR A 297 -9.42 17.84 -20.88
C THR A 297 -10.54 17.61 -19.88
N PHE A 298 -11.08 18.68 -19.27
CA PHE A 298 -12.08 18.59 -18.19
C PHE A 298 -11.62 17.69 -17.03
N LYS A 299 -10.31 17.69 -16.75
CA LYS A 299 -9.65 16.86 -15.74
C LYS A 299 -9.78 15.35 -16.00
N GLN A 300 -10.06 14.94 -17.24
CA GLN A 300 -10.19 13.53 -17.61
C GLN A 300 -8.85 12.89 -17.95
N ASP A 301 -7.94 13.67 -18.54
CA ASP A 301 -6.62 13.18 -18.93
C ASP A 301 -5.53 13.81 -18.08
N VAL A 302 -4.54 13.00 -17.71
CA VAL A 302 -3.37 13.43 -16.95
C VAL A 302 -2.27 13.85 -17.94
N PRO A 303 -1.75 15.09 -17.87
CA PRO A 303 -0.71 15.52 -18.78
C PRO A 303 0.66 14.96 -18.38
N HIS A 304 1.50 14.73 -19.39
CA HIS A 304 2.95 14.63 -19.23
C HIS A 304 3.59 15.62 -20.19
N PHE A 305 4.42 16.49 -19.65
CA PHE A 305 5.02 17.59 -20.41
C PHE A 305 6.53 17.59 -20.26
N ILE A 306 7.21 17.77 -21.38
CA ILE A 306 8.65 17.97 -21.49
C ILE A 306 8.82 19.24 -22.33
N ASP A 307 9.60 20.22 -21.88
CA ASP A 307 9.84 21.45 -22.66
C ASP A 307 10.64 21.11 -23.92
N TRP A 308 9.94 20.93 -25.04
CA TRP A 308 10.58 20.78 -26.34
C TRP A 308 11.08 22.16 -26.79
N THR A 309 12.39 22.39 -26.72
CA THR A 309 12.96 23.71 -27.02
C THR A 309 13.41 23.81 -28.47
N ILE A 310 14.36 22.97 -28.90
CA ILE A 310 14.97 23.08 -30.23
C ILE A 310 15.05 21.69 -30.85
N GLN A 311 14.28 21.47 -31.92
CA GLN A 311 14.46 20.31 -32.79
C GLN A 311 15.64 20.59 -33.74
N ASN A 312 16.58 19.65 -33.80
CA ASN A 312 17.72 19.75 -34.71
C ASN A 312 17.22 19.64 -36.16
N GLN A 313 17.59 20.61 -37.00
CA GLN A 313 17.13 20.72 -38.38
C GLN A 313 17.86 19.76 -39.34
N GLU A 314 19.01 19.23 -38.94
CA GLU A 314 19.85 18.34 -39.75
C GLU A 314 19.75 16.88 -39.30
N ASN A 315 19.35 16.63 -38.05
CA ASN A 315 19.21 15.29 -37.48
C ASN A 315 17.84 15.15 -36.81
N GLU A 316 16.94 14.43 -37.46
CA GLU A 316 15.57 14.18 -36.97
C GLU A 316 15.50 13.47 -35.61
N ASN A 317 16.56 12.75 -35.23
CA ASN A 317 16.65 12.01 -33.97
C ASN A 317 17.33 12.83 -32.84
N MET A 318 17.37 14.16 -32.96
CA MET A 318 17.95 15.04 -31.95
C MET A 318 17.01 16.19 -31.61
N LEU A 319 16.70 16.30 -30.32
CA LEU A 319 15.90 17.36 -29.73
C LEU A 319 16.62 17.87 -28.47
N LEU A 320 16.68 19.18 -28.29
CA LEU A 320 17.00 19.78 -27.00
C LEU A 320 15.71 19.90 -26.18
N ALA A 321 15.65 19.16 -25.08
CA ALA A 321 14.63 19.33 -24.06
C ALA A 321 15.21 20.11 -22.88
N TRP A 322 14.38 20.94 -22.23
CA TRP A 322 14.71 21.57 -20.96
C TRP A 322 13.87 20.91 -19.85
N HIS A 323 14.54 20.40 -18.82
CA HIS A 323 13.96 19.55 -17.77
C HIS A 323 13.33 18.23 -18.25
N CYS A 324 13.27 17.27 -17.33
CA CYS A 324 12.58 16.02 -17.56
C CYS A 324 11.15 16.14 -17.03
N GLY A 325 10.17 15.73 -17.83
CA GLY A 325 8.80 15.65 -17.39
C GLY A 325 8.65 14.53 -16.35
N ASN A 326 7.97 14.81 -15.24
CA ASN A 326 7.58 13.77 -14.30
C ASN A 326 6.45 12.95 -14.91
N ALA A 327 6.74 11.76 -15.43
CA ALA A 327 5.73 10.92 -16.06
C ALA A 327 4.77 10.35 -15.00
N PRO A 328 3.46 10.67 -15.06
CA PRO A 328 2.46 10.03 -14.22
C PRO A 328 2.41 8.53 -14.52
N ILE A 329 2.30 7.69 -13.49
CA ILE A 329 2.33 6.22 -13.65
C ILE A 329 1.07 5.74 -14.39
N SER A 330 -0.03 6.50 -14.31
CA SER A 330 -1.25 6.19 -15.05
C SER A 330 -1.06 6.18 -16.56
N LEU A 331 -0.04 6.85 -17.09
CA LEU A 331 0.28 6.88 -18.52
C LEU A 331 0.97 5.61 -19.02
N LYS A 332 1.25 4.64 -18.16
CA LYS A 332 1.89 3.39 -18.57
C LYS A 332 1.02 2.62 -19.58
N CYS A 333 1.70 1.89 -20.46
CA CYS A 333 1.09 0.94 -21.37
C CYS A 333 0.22 -0.07 -20.58
N LYS A 334 -0.92 -0.48 -21.14
CA LYS A 334 -1.92 -1.31 -20.43
C LYS A 334 -1.35 -2.63 -19.90
N SER A 335 -0.44 -3.27 -20.63
CA SER A 335 0.22 -4.54 -20.24
C SER A 335 1.50 -4.35 -19.43
N CYS A 336 1.94 -3.12 -19.20
CA CYS A 336 3.22 -2.82 -18.55
C CYS A 336 3.04 -2.76 -17.03
N MET A 337 3.98 -3.36 -16.31
CA MET A 337 4.15 -3.14 -14.88
C MET A 337 5.21 -2.07 -14.67
N PRO A 338 4.91 -0.97 -13.96
CA PRO A 338 5.92 0.03 -13.65
C PRO A 338 6.92 -0.58 -12.67
N GLN A 339 8.21 -0.37 -12.93
CA GLN A 339 9.26 -0.72 -11.99
C GLN A 339 9.65 0.53 -11.22
N ILE A 340 9.67 0.44 -9.88
CA ILE A 340 10.19 1.52 -9.05
C ILE A 340 11.57 1.12 -8.56
N ASN A 341 12.57 1.86 -9.02
CA ASN A 341 13.97 1.63 -8.73
C ASN A 341 14.57 2.76 -7.89
N THR A 342 15.82 2.59 -7.51
CA THR A 342 16.65 3.64 -6.91
C THR A 342 17.28 4.49 -8.01
N HIS A 343 17.22 5.81 -7.85
CA HIS A 343 17.80 6.76 -8.78
C HIS A 343 19.32 6.54 -8.89
N SER A 344 19.80 6.24 -10.10
CA SER A 344 21.20 5.84 -10.35
C SER A 344 22.20 6.96 -10.06
N VAL A 345 21.95 8.17 -10.56
CA VAL A 345 22.82 9.35 -10.36
C VAL A 345 22.88 9.76 -8.88
N LEU A 346 21.71 9.96 -8.26
CA LEU A 346 21.64 10.36 -6.86
C LEU A 346 22.08 9.26 -5.90
N GLY A 347 21.81 7.99 -6.22
CA GLY A 347 22.22 6.86 -5.38
C GLY A 347 23.74 6.79 -5.19
N TRP A 348 24.51 7.19 -6.21
CA TRP A 348 25.95 7.33 -6.11
C TRP A 348 26.39 8.47 -5.18
N GLN A 349 25.64 9.57 -5.14
CA GLN A 349 26.01 10.79 -4.41
C GLN A 349 25.56 10.79 -2.94
N ILE A 350 24.34 10.33 -2.66
CA ILE A 350 23.71 10.44 -1.32
C ILE A 350 23.32 9.09 -0.69
N GLY A 351 23.56 7.97 -1.39
CA GLY A 351 23.23 6.61 -0.95
C GLY A 351 21.97 6.05 -1.60
N TYR A 352 22.01 4.77 -1.96
CA TYR A 352 20.89 4.06 -2.60
C TYR A 352 19.68 3.87 -1.68
N ASP A 353 19.90 3.85 -0.37
CA ASP A 353 18.85 3.81 0.66
C ASP A 353 18.00 5.09 0.68
N LYS A 354 18.55 6.22 0.21
CA LYS A 354 17.89 7.53 0.16
C LYS A 354 17.41 7.94 -1.23
N SER A 355 17.72 7.15 -2.26
CA SER A 355 17.43 7.51 -3.65
C SER A 355 16.31 6.68 -4.28
N TYR A 356 15.54 5.93 -3.49
CA TYR A 356 14.38 5.18 -3.98
C TYR A 356 13.35 6.09 -4.65
N GLY A 357 12.70 5.67 -5.74
CA GLY A 357 11.59 6.41 -6.35
C GLY A 357 11.82 6.89 -7.78
N THR A 358 12.47 6.08 -8.61
CA THR A 358 12.45 6.29 -10.07
C THR A 358 11.50 5.29 -10.71
N ALA A 359 10.45 5.79 -11.38
CA ALA A 359 9.51 4.95 -12.10
C ALA A 359 10.00 4.69 -13.53
N GLU A 360 10.06 3.42 -13.91
CA GLU A 360 10.43 2.95 -15.25
C GLU A 360 9.26 2.18 -15.85
N PHE A 361 8.71 2.69 -16.95
CA PHE A 361 7.62 2.07 -17.69
C PHE A 361 7.59 2.55 -19.14
N GLN A 362 6.95 1.77 -20.00
CA GLN A 362 6.62 2.21 -21.35
C GLN A 362 5.28 2.96 -21.30
N LEU A 363 5.17 4.06 -22.04
CA LEU A 363 3.92 4.80 -22.25
C LEU A 363 2.97 3.98 -23.15
#